data_AF-F6XFL7-F1
#
_entry.id   AF-F6XFL7-F1
#
_cell.length_a   1.000
_cell.length_b   1.000
_cell.length_c   1.000
_cell.angle_alpha   90.00
_cell.angle_beta   90.00
_cell.angle_gamma   90.00
#
_symmetry.space_group_name_H-M   'P 1'
#
loop_
_entity.id
_entity.type
_entity.pdbx_description
1 polymer ?
#
loop_
_entity_poly.entity_id
_entity_poly.type
_entity_poly.pdbx_seq_one_letter_code
_entity_poly.pdbx_strand_id
1 'polypeptide(L)'
;MISSPHFLYGDGFYLNMTTGIEPPNVLEHEAALVYEPFTGAAIKADKRLQINILLKPTPKINVFSKINEELVFPVVWINESATVGKSDADLLYGLLVLPAEVVYILQIILCILGSLLFLGPLFYFVVLHYSNVDEKDTRKPNGAVPEMKSYNVYENENVFDDVKEYKIGEPEHTNTRVTSTTSTTELIENQKGMKF
;
A
#
# COMPACT_ATOMS: atom_id res chain seq x y z
N MET A 1 39.73 32.72 -10.66
CA MET A 1 39.26 31.45 -11.24
C MET A 1 39.45 30.37 -10.18
N ILE A 2 38.52 29.43 -10.00
CA ILE A 2 38.63 28.36 -8.99
C ILE A 2 38.78 27.02 -9.73
N SER A 3 39.66 26.15 -9.26
CA SER A 3 39.84 24.79 -9.78
C SER A 3 40.04 23.79 -8.63
N SER A 4 40.06 22.51 -8.96
CA SER A 4 40.62 21.50 -8.06
C SER A 4 42.14 21.73 -7.88
N PRO A 5 42.75 21.21 -6.80
CA PRO A 5 44.20 21.24 -6.63
C PRO A 5 44.91 20.63 -7.82
N HIS A 6 46.03 21.23 -8.22
CA HIS A 6 46.88 20.78 -9.33
C HIS A 6 46.14 20.62 -10.66
N PHE A 7 45.01 21.32 -10.84
CA PHE A 7 44.10 21.13 -11.96
C PHE A 7 43.68 19.65 -12.14
N LEU A 8 43.48 18.92 -11.04
CA LEU A 8 42.83 17.62 -11.05
C LEU A 8 41.45 17.76 -11.73
N TYR A 9 41.28 17.16 -12.91
CA TYR A 9 40.14 17.29 -13.85
C TYR A 9 40.13 18.54 -14.77
N GLY A 10 41.17 19.35 -14.76
CA GLY A 10 41.36 20.47 -15.69
C GLY A 10 41.90 20.01 -17.05
N ASP A 11 41.74 20.87 -18.06
CA ASP A 11 42.35 20.66 -19.38
C ASP A 11 43.89 20.62 -19.28
N GLY A 12 44.53 19.72 -20.04
CA GLY A 12 45.98 19.58 -20.10
C GLY A 12 46.71 20.86 -20.50
N PHE A 13 46.03 21.80 -21.17
CA PHE A 13 46.52 23.16 -21.42
C PHE A 13 47.00 23.87 -20.14
N TYR A 14 46.25 23.80 -19.03
CA TYR A 14 46.60 24.48 -17.78
C TYR A 14 47.77 23.81 -17.05
N LEU A 15 47.88 22.48 -17.17
CA LEU A 15 49.02 21.71 -16.68
C LEU A 15 50.31 22.04 -17.44
N ASN A 16 50.24 22.14 -18.77
CA ASN A 16 51.39 22.44 -19.61
C ASN A 16 51.89 23.88 -19.47
N MET A 17 51.02 24.80 -19.07
CA MET A 17 51.35 26.21 -18.86
C MET A 17 52.09 26.49 -17.55
N THR A 18 52.14 25.53 -16.62
CA THR A 18 52.67 25.73 -15.28
C THR A 18 53.85 24.80 -15.00
N THR A 19 55.06 25.37 -14.91
CA THR A 19 56.27 24.62 -14.57
C THR A 19 56.41 24.51 -13.04
N GLY A 20 56.51 23.28 -12.52
CA GLY A 20 56.74 23.01 -11.09
C GLY A 20 55.53 22.50 -10.30
N ILE A 21 54.40 22.24 -10.97
CA ILE A 21 53.26 21.55 -10.36
C ILE A 21 53.45 20.05 -10.53
N GLU A 22 53.43 19.29 -9.43
CA GLU A 22 53.43 17.83 -9.49
C GLU A 22 52.16 17.30 -10.17
N PRO A 23 52.23 16.16 -10.89
CA PRO A 23 51.05 15.54 -11.49
C PRO A 23 49.94 15.36 -10.45
N PRO A 24 48.68 15.69 -10.78
CA PRO A 24 47.60 15.65 -9.82
C PRO A 24 47.35 14.21 -9.35
N ASN A 25 47.57 13.95 -8.07
CA ASN A 25 47.25 12.69 -7.42
C ASN A 25 45.78 12.65 -7.00
N VAL A 26 45.01 11.71 -7.54
CA VAL A 26 43.57 11.57 -7.25
C VAL A 26 43.32 11.38 -5.75
N LEU A 27 44.12 10.54 -5.07
CA LEU A 27 43.91 10.21 -3.65
C LEU A 27 44.09 11.42 -2.73
N GLU A 28 44.93 12.38 -3.13
CA GLU A 28 45.29 13.53 -2.29
C GLU A 28 44.53 14.80 -2.67
N HIS A 29 44.03 14.90 -3.90
CA HIS A 29 43.44 16.12 -4.45
C HIS A 29 41.94 16.03 -4.76
N GLU A 30 41.33 14.84 -4.68
CA GLU A 30 39.89 14.66 -4.90
C GLU A 30 39.05 15.19 -3.73
N ALA A 31 37.99 15.95 -3.99
CA ALA A 31 37.02 16.30 -2.96
C ALA A 31 36.11 15.10 -2.69
N ALA A 32 35.92 14.74 -1.42
CA ALA A 32 35.16 13.55 -1.03
C ALA A 32 34.03 13.92 -0.05
N LEU A 33 32.83 13.43 -0.30
CA LEU A 33 31.69 13.56 0.62
C LEU A 33 31.12 12.17 0.89
N VAL A 34 31.24 11.72 2.13
CA VAL A 34 30.66 10.46 2.61
C VAL A 34 29.46 10.81 3.47
N TYR A 35 28.28 10.33 3.06
CA TYR A 35 27.02 10.55 3.75
C TYR A 35 26.33 9.23 4.11
N GLU A 36 25.54 9.26 5.16
CA GLU A 36 24.69 8.14 5.57
C GLU A 36 23.40 8.13 4.72
N PRO A 37 23.05 7.02 4.03
CA PRO A 37 21.96 7.02 3.05
C PRO A 37 20.55 7.28 3.59
N PHE A 38 20.25 6.91 4.85
CA PHE A 38 18.90 7.02 5.39
C PHE A 38 18.60 8.38 6.01
N THR A 39 19.58 8.98 6.69
CA THR A 39 19.49 10.26 7.41
C THR A 39 20.05 11.43 6.60
N GLY A 40 20.89 11.17 5.58
CA GLY A 40 21.58 12.20 4.82
C GLY A 40 22.70 12.91 5.58
N ALA A 41 23.06 12.42 6.78
CA ALA A 41 24.11 13.02 7.60
C ALA A 41 25.49 12.84 6.94
N ALA A 42 26.27 13.91 6.84
CA ALA A 42 27.64 13.86 6.34
C ALA A 42 28.57 13.28 7.43
N ILE A 43 29.12 12.09 7.19
CA ILE A 43 30.07 11.42 8.09
C ILE A 43 31.48 11.99 7.89
N LYS A 44 31.83 12.26 6.63
CA LYS A 44 33.12 12.83 6.25
C LYS A 44 32.93 13.77 5.07
N ALA A 45 33.50 14.97 5.16
CA ALA A 45 33.52 15.95 4.08
C ALA A 45 34.93 16.51 3.93
N ASP A 46 35.59 16.17 2.84
CA ASP A 46 36.86 16.74 2.41
C ASP A 46 36.61 17.68 1.23
N LYS A 47 36.77 18.99 1.46
CA LYS A 47 36.70 20.02 0.42
C LYS A 47 38.10 20.48 0.07
N ARG A 48 38.43 20.42 -1.21
CA ARG A 48 39.73 20.83 -1.73
C ARG A 48 39.52 21.83 -2.86
N LEU A 49 40.10 23.02 -2.72
CA LEU A 49 39.89 24.14 -3.63
C LEU A 49 41.22 24.80 -3.96
N GLN A 50 41.42 25.20 -5.21
CA GLN A 50 42.58 25.96 -5.67
C GLN A 50 42.14 27.31 -6.23
N ILE A 51 42.78 28.37 -5.77
CA ILE A 51 42.57 29.74 -6.23
C ILE A 51 43.64 30.06 -7.27
N ASN A 52 43.17 30.45 -8.47
CA ASN A 52 44.03 30.81 -9.58
C ASN A 52 43.78 32.26 -10.02
N ILE A 53 44.86 32.93 -10.42
CA ILE A 53 44.85 34.26 -11.01
C ILE A 53 45.09 34.13 -12.51
N LEU A 54 44.30 34.86 -13.30
CA LEU A 54 44.45 34.96 -14.74
C LEU A 54 45.33 36.16 -15.07
N LEU A 55 46.49 35.90 -15.66
CA LEU A 55 47.44 36.91 -16.10
C LEU A 55 47.27 37.14 -17.59
N LYS A 56 46.95 38.38 -17.96
CA LYS A 56 46.85 38.80 -19.35
C LYS A 56 48.02 39.72 -19.72
N PRO A 57 48.58 39.60 -20.93
CA PRO A 57 49.53 40.58 -21.43
C PRO A 57 48.90 41.97 -21.39
N THR A 58 49.54 42.93 -20.72
CA THR A 58 49.11 44.33 -20.79
C THR A 58 50.30 45.24 -20.99
N PRO A 59 50.28 46.12 -22.01
CA PRO A 59 51.39 47.05 -22.29
C PRO A 59 51.51 48.15 -21.23
N LYS A 60 50.51 48.31 -20.36
CA LYS A 60 50.48 49.35 -19.31
C LYS A 60 51.32 49.02 -18.09
N ILE A 61 51.68 47.75 -17.88
CA ILE A 61 52.44 47.30 -16.70
C ILE A 61 53.64 46.50 -17.18
N ASN A 62 54.84 47.00 -16.91
CA ASN A 62 56.09 46.48 -17.47
C ASN A 62 56.45 45.03 -17.02
N VAL A 63 55.78 44.55 -15.96
CA VAL A 63 55.90 43.16 -15.48
C VAL A 63 55.02 42.22 -16.31
N PHE A 64 53.81 42.66 -16.67
CA PHE A 64 52.85 41.88 -17.47
C PHE A 64 53.08 42.00 -18.97
N SER A 65 53.89 42.96 -19.43
CA SER A 65 54.30 43.10 -20.84
C SER A 65 55.28 42.01 -21.30
N LYS A 66 55.93 41.30 -20.36
CA LYS A 66 56.84 40.17 -20.64
C LYS A 66 56.11 38.83 -20.79
N ILE A 67 54.81 38.78 -20.51
CA ILE A 67 54.01 37.58 -20.64
C ILE A 67 53.50 37.53 -22.08
N ASN A 68 53.87 36.49 -22.83
CA ASN A 68 53.54 36.40 -24.25
C ASN A 68 52.09 35.95 -24.50
N GLU A 69 51.51 35.20 -23.56
CA GLU A 69 50.18 34.58 -23.69
C GLU A 69 49.40 34.71 -22.37
N GLU A 70 48.08 34.54 -22.45
CA GLU A 70 47.22 34.51 -21.26
C GLU A 70 47.53 33.27 -20.41
N LEU A 71 47.94 33.48 -19.15
CA LEU A 71 48.43 32.43 -18.26
C LEU A 71 47.54 32.34 -17.02
N VAL A 72 47.14 31.13 -16.64
CA VAL A 72 46.49 30.86 -15.35
C VAL A 72 47.54 30.43 -14.34
N PHE A 73 47.78 31.27 -13.33
CA PHE A 73 48.76 31.00 -12.28
C PHE A 73 48.07 30.57 -10.98
N PRO A 74 48.37 29.37 -10.45
CA PRO A 74 47.85 28.94 -9.16
C PRO A 74 48.58 29.69 -8.03
N VAL A 75 47.81 30.21 -7.08
CA VAL A 75 48.38 30.97 -5.96
C VAL A 75 48.40 30.14 -4.70
N VAL A 76 47.26 29.53 -4.37
CA VAL A 76 47.08 28.77 -3.13
C VAL A 76 46.02 27.71 -3.35
N TRP A 77 46.20 26.57 -2.69
CA TRP A 77 45.16 25.56 -2.54
C TRP A 77 44.84 25.37 -1.05
N ILE A 78 43.59 25.09 -0.76
CA ILE A 78 43.02 24.99 0.58
C ILE A 78 42.41 23.60 0.72
N ASN A 79 42.70 22.95 1.84
CA ASN A 79 42.09 21.69 2.25
C ASN A 79 41.30 21.92 3.54
N GLU A 80 39.98 21.78 3.43
CA GLU A 80 39.06 21.78 4.57
C GLU A 80 38.54 20.36 4.74
N SER A 81 38.90 19.71 5.84
CA SER A 81 38.42 18.37 6.17
C SER A 81 37.60 18.42 7.45
N ALA A 82 36.41 17.83 7.40
CA ALA A 82 35.52 17.63 8.53
C ALA A 82 35.17 16.15 8.61
N THR A 83 35.53 15.51 9.71
CA THR A 83 35.16 14.12 9.98
C THR A 83 34.40 14.08 11.28
N VAL A 84 33.21 13.48 11.27
CA VAL A 84 32.41 13.30 12.48
C VAL A 84 33.09 12.23 13.33
N GLY A 85 33.52 12.61 14.54
CA GLY A 85 34.08 11.67 15.51
C GLY A 85 33.01 10.68 16.01
N LYS A 86 33.42 9.53 16.53
CA LYS A 86 32.46 8.51 17.03
C LYS A 86 31.46 9.07 18.05
N SER A 87 31.93 9.91 18.98
CA SER A 87 31.07 10.57 19.97
C SER A 87 30.04 11.51 19.37
N ASP A 88 30.43 12.26 18.33
CA ASP A 88 29.57 13.23 17.67
C ASP A 88 28.57 12.53 16.74
N ALA A 89 28.99 11.40 16.14
CA ALA A 89 28.14 10.53 15.34
C ALA A 89 27.04 9.90 16.20
N ASP A 90 27.38 9.40 17.40
CA ASP A 90 26.41 8.82 18.32
C ASP A 90 25.41 9.88 18.81
N LEU A 91 25.86 11.11 19.04
CA LEU A 91 24.99 12.24 19.40
C LEU A 91 24.04 12.62 18.25
N LEU A 92 24.56 12.75 17.02
CA LEU A 92 23.76 13.05 15.83
C LEU A 92 22.75 11.94 15.53
N TYR A 93 23.16 10.68 15.64
CA TYR A 93 22.29 9.52 15.50
C TYR A 93 21.19 9.52 16.56
N GLY A 94 21.55 9.76 17.82
CA GLY A 94 20.61 9.88 18.92
C GLY A 94 19.58 10.99 18.72
N LEU A 95 19.98 12.13 18.16
CA LEU A 95 19.11 13.28 17.93
C LEU A 95 18.18 13.09 16.72
N LEU A 96 18.64 12.42 15.66
CA LEU A 96 17.91 12.33 14.39
C LEU A 96 17.09 11.04 14.26
N VAL A 97 17.64 9.91 14.69
CA VAL A 97 17.04 8.59 14.42
C VAL A 97 16.09 8.18 15.54
N LEU A 98 16.44 8.41 16.81
CA LEU A 98 15.60 7.98 17.94
C LEU A 98 14.19 8.62 17.92
N PRO A 99 14.00 9.93 17.67
CA PRO A 99 12.65 10.49 17.63
C PRO A 99 11.80 9.92 16.50
N ALA A 100 12.41 9.65 15.34
CA ALA A 100 11.72 9.09 14.17
C ALA A 100 11.22 7.66 14.44
N GLU A 101 12.07 6.80 15.02
CA GLU A 101 11.68 5.44 15.39
C GLU A 101 10.60 5.41 16.47
N VAL A 102 10.73 6.28 17.49
CA VAL A 102 9.72 6.37 18.57
C VAL A 102 8.36 6.79 18.02
N VAL A 103 8.32 7.80 17.13
CA VAL A 103 7.07 8.23 16.49
C VAL A 103 6.46 7.12 15.64
N TYR A 104 7.29 6.37 14.91
CA TYR A 104 6.83 5.24 14.09
C TYR A 104 6.20 4.13 14.93
N ILE A 105 6.85 3.71 16.02
CA ILE A 105 6.32 2.70 16.93
C ILE A 105 5.02 3.19 17.58
N LEU A 106 5.00 4.45 18.02
CA LEU A 106 3.81 5.07 18.61
C LEU A 106 2.64 5.09 17.62
N GLN A 107 2.90 5.41 16.36
CA GLN A 107 1.90 5.40 15.28
C GLN A 107 1.29 4.00 15.12
N ILE A 108 2.11 2.94 15.11
CA ILE A 108 1.62 1.56 15.00
C ILE A 108 0.69 1.22 16.18
N ILE A 109 1.10 1.54 17.40
CA ILE A 109 0.30 1.28 18.62
C ILE A 109 -1.05 2.00 18.54
N LEU A 110 -1.05 3.29 18.17
CA LEU A 110 -2.27 4.07 18.02
C LEU A 110 -3.17 3.56 16.90
N CYS A 111 -2.60 3.12 15.77
CA CYS A 111 -3.37 2.51 14.68
C CYS A 111 -4.05 1.20 15.11
N ILE A 112 -3.35 0.34 15.86
CA ILE A 112 -3.92 -0.91 16.39
C ILE A 112 -5.05 -0.59 17.37
N LEU A 113 -4.79 0.29 18.35
CA LEU A 113 -5.77 0.65 19.37
C LEU A 113 -7.02 1.31 18.76
N GLY A 114 -6.82 2.23 17.81
CA GLY A 114 -7.91 2.86 17.07
C GLY A 114 -8.72 1.86 16.26
N SER A 115 -8.07 0.89 15.62
CA SER A 115 -8.74 -0.17 14.86
C SER A 115 -9.59 -1.05 15.77
N LEU A 116 -9.09 -1.44 16.95
CA LEU A 116 -9.88 -2.21 17.92
C LEU A 116 -11.11 -1.44 18.40
N LEU A 117 -10.94 -0.15 18.70
CA LEU A 117 -12.02 0.70 19.21
C LEU A 117 -13.13 0.95 18.17
N PHE A 118 -12.79 0.94 16.87
CA PHE A 118 -13.75 1.15 15.79
C PHE A 118 -14.38 -0.13 15.27
N LEU A 119 -13.59 -1.18 15.02
CA LEU A 119 -14.07 -2.39 14.38
C LEU A 119 -14.98 -3.22 15.30
N GLY A 120 -14.72 -3.24 16.60
CA GLY A 120 -15.53 -3.98 17.57
C GLY A 120 -16.98 -3.49 17.66
N PRO A 121 -17.23 -2.20 17.97
CA PRO A 121 -18.57 -1.65 18.02
C PRO A 121 -19.28 -1.66 16.68
N LEU A 122 -18.55 -1.44 15.57
CA LEU A 122 -19.11 -1.51 14.23
C LEU A 122 -19.63 -2.92 13.91
N PHE A 123 -18.83 -3.96 14.21
CA PHE A 123 -19.24 -5.34 14.04
C PHE A 123 -20.48 -5.68 14.90
N TYR A 124 -20.47 -5.28 16.17
CA TYR A 124 -21.60 -5.48 17.07
C TYR A 124 -22.88 -4.79 16.57
N PHE A 125 -22.79 -3.54 16.13
CA PHE A 125 -23.91 -2.80 15.55
C PHE A 125 -24.47 -3.48 14.30
N VAL A 126 -23.60 -3.96 13.42
CA VAL A 126 -24.00 -4.66 12.20
C VAL A 126 -24.74 -5.96 12.53
N VAL A 127 -24.26 -6.76 13.49
CA VAL A 127 -24.93 -8.00 13.93
C VAL A 127 -26.31 -7.70 14.52
N LEU A 128 -26.42 -6.68 15.38
CA LEU A 128 -27.71 -6.24 15.92
C LEU A 128 -28.66 -5.73 14.82
N HIS A 129 -28.14 -5.05 13.80
CA HIS A 129 -28.95 -4.57 12.69
C HIS A 129 -29.48 -5.74 11.85
N TYR A 130 -28.64 -6.74 11.54
CA TYR A 130 -29.08 -7.93 10.80
C TYR A 130 -30.14 -8.73 11.57
N SER A 131 -29.96 -8.96 12.88
CA SER A 131 -30.94 -9.72 13.68
C SER A 131 -32.31 -9.02 13.78
N ASN A 132 -32.32 -7.68 13.81
CA ASN A 132 -33.56 -6.89 13.84
C ASN A 132 -34.31 -6.86 12.49
N VAL A 133 -33.62 -7.12 11.38
CA VAL A 133 -34.24 -7.19 10.04
C VAL A 133 -34.97 -8.54 9.86
N ASP A 134 -34.36 -9.65 10.28
CA ASP A 134 -34.97 -10.99 10.22
C ASP A 134 -36.22 -11.11 11.10
N GLU A 135 -36.22 -10.45 12.27
CA GLU A 135 -37.40 -10.41 13.16
C GLU A 135 -38.58 -9.62 12.57
N LYS A 136 -38.35 -8.64 11.71
CA LYS A 136 -39.43 -7.85 11.08
C LYS A 136 -40.07 -8.57 9.90
N ASP A 137 -39.35 -9.43 9.20
CA ASP A 137 -39.90 -10.18 8.06
C ASP A 137 -40.79 -11.36 8.51
N THR A 138 -40.46 -11.97 9.66
CA THR A 138 -41.30 -12.99 10.32
C THR A 138 -42.56 -12.43 11.00
N ARG A 139 -42.58 -11.13 11.33
CA ARG A 139 -43.73 -10.44 11.94
C ARG A 139 -44.73 -9.86 10.93
N LYS A 140 -44.54 -10.05 9.62
CA LYS A 140 -45.60 -9.72 8.64
C LYS A 140 -46.70 -10.79 8.76
N PRO A 141 -47.96 -10.43 9.05
CA PRO A 141 -49.02 -11.41 9.08
C PRO A 141 -49.16 -12.04 7.68
N ASN A 142 -48.95 -13.35 7.61
CA ASN A 142 -49.26 -14.15 6.42
C ASN A 142 -50.72 -13.90 6.05
N GLY A 143 -50.95 -13.26 4.91
CA GLY A 143 -52.23 -13.13 4.20
C GLY A 143 -53.47 -12.93 5.07
N ALA A 144 -54.03 -11.71 5.08
CA ALA A 144 -55.37 -11.48 5.60
C ALA A 144 -56.36 -12.52 5.03
N VAL A 145 -56.85 -13.42 5.90
CA VAL A 145 -57.89 -14.39 5.56
C VAL A 145 -59.20 -13.61 5.41
N PRO A 146 -59.89 -13.67 4.26
CA PRO A 146 -61.16 -12.98 4.10
C PRO A 146 -62.22 -13.58 5.04
N GLU A 147 -62.97 -12.70 5.70
CA GLU A 147 -64.02 -13.00 6.67
C GLU A 147 -65.12 -13.90 6.08
N MET A 148 -65.35 -15.06 6.70
CA MET A 148 -66.37 -16.04 6.27
C MET A 148 -67.76 -15.58 6.76
N LYS A 149 -68.69 -15.31 5.84
CA LYS A 149 -70.10 -15.06 6.17
C LYS A 149 -70.77 -16.34 6.68
N SER A 150 -71.46 -16.25 7.81
CA SER A 150 -72.28 -17.33 8.37
C SER A 150 -73.48 -17.65 7.48
N TYR A 151 -73.70 -18.94 7.22
CA TYR A 151 -74.89 -19.44 6.51
C TYR A 151 -75.80 -20.13 7.54
N ASN A 152 -77.08 -19.76 7.57
CA ASN A 152 -78.05 -20.34 8.51
C ASN A 152 -78.48 -21.73 8.04
N VAL A 153 -78.37 -22.71 8.92
CA VAL A 153 -78.83 -24.09 8.71
C VAL A 153 -80.33 -24.13 8.96
N TYR A 154 -81.12 -24.49 7.95
CA TYR A 154 -82.53 -24.81 8.12
C TYR A 154 -82.67 -26.27 8.58
N GLU A 155 -83.33 -26.44 9.72
CA GLU A 155 -83.64 -27.72 10.33
C GLU A 155 -84.82 -28.36 9.58
N ASN A 156 -84.57 -29.47 8.88
CA ASN A 156 -85.59 -30.26 8.21
C ASN A 156 -85.89 -31.55 8.99
N GLU A 157 -86.81 -31.46 9.94
CA GLU A 157 -87.58 -32.62 10.41
C GLU A 157 -88.35 -33.19 9.22
N ASN A 158 -87.94 -34.36 8.70
CA ASN A 158 -88.76 -35.36 7.95
C ASN A 158 -87.88 -36.35 7.13
N VAL A 159 -86.73 -36.79 7.67
CA VAL A 159 -85.89 -37.82 6.99
C VAL A 159 -86.08 -39.23 7.58
N PHE A 160 -86.89 -39.37 8.63
CA PHE A 160 -87.03 -40.65 9.35
C PHE A 160 -88.07 -41.63 8.79
N ASP A 161 -88.79 -41.29 7.72
CA ASP A 161 -89.83 -42.17 7.15
C ASP A 161 -89.36 -43.09 6.02
N ASP A 162 -88.16 -42.91 5.47
CA ASP A 162 -87.69 -43.68 4.29
C ASP A 162 -86.75 -44.86 4.60
N VAL A 163 -86.53 -45.19 5.88
CA VAL A 163 -85.68 -46.33 6.29
C VAL A 163 -86.54 -47.53 6.69
N LYS A 164 -87.36 -48.03 5.76
CA LYS A 164 -87.99 -49.36 5.86
C LYS A 164 -88.01 -50.08 4.52
N GLU A 165 -86.83 -50.48 4.04
CA GLU A 165 -86.68 -51.73 3.28
C GLU A 165 -85.19 -52.09 3.13
N TYR A 166 -84.68 -52.88 4.07
CA TYR A 166 -83.37 -53.53 3.96
C TYR A 166 -83.59 -54.98 3.52
N LYS A 167 -83.16 -55.33 2.30
CA LYS A 167 -83.02 -56.71 1.83
C LYS A 167 -81.55 -56.97 1.49
N ILE A 168 -80.98 -57.97 2.17
CA ILE A 168 -79.61 -58.45 2.01
C ILE A 168 -79.56 -59.34 0.75
N GLY A 169 -78.72 -58.97 -0.22
CA GLY A 169 -78.31 -59.81 -1.35
C GLY A 169 -76.80 -60.01 -1.33
N GLU A 170 -76.38 -61.24 -1.62
CA GLU A 170 -75.01 -61.80 -1.52
C GLU A 170 -73.91 -61.11 -2.35
N PRO A 171 -72.61 -61.33 -2.00
CA PRO A 171 -71.49 -60.58 -2.54
C PRO A 171 -70.95 -61.16 -3.86
N GLU A 172 -70.85 -60.33 -4.90
CA GLU A 172 -70.07 -60.67 -6.10
C GLU A 172 -68.68 -60.02 -6.04
N HIS A 173 -67.66 -60.88 -6.10
CA HIS A 173 -66.25 -60.52 -6.21
C HIS A 173 -65.96 -59.88 -7.57
N THR A 174 -65.33 -58.70 -7.58
CA THR A 174 -64.47 -58.30 -8.70
C THR A 174 -63.25 -57.52 -8.22
N ASN A 175 -62.15 -57.83 -8.90
CA ASN A 175 -60.76 -57.64 -8.54
C ASN A 175 -60.17 -56.55 -9.43
N THR A 176 -59.48 -55.54 -8.90
CA THR A 176 -58.40 -54.87 -9.66
C THR A 176 -57.35 -54.20 -8.76
N ARG A 177 -56.27 -54.95 -8.53
CA ARG A 177 -54.85 -54.63 -8.76
C ARG A 177 -54.33 -53.19 -8.53
N VAL A 178 -53.59 -53.06 -7.43
CA VAL A 178 -52.24 -52.48 -7.22
C VAL A 178 -51.52 -51.84 -8.44
N THR A 179 -51.04 -50.60 -8.27
CA THR A 179 -49.65 -50.23 -8.64
C THR A 179 -49.08 -49.19 -7.68
N SER A 180 -48.18 -49.63 -6.82
CA SER A 180 -47.17 -48.81 -6.16
C SER A 180 -45.95 -48.63 -7.06
N THR A 181 -45.22 -47.53 -6.85
CA THR A 181 -43.77 -47.32 -7.11
C THR A 181 -43.30 -47.35 -8.56
N THR A 182 -42.42 -46.42 -8.97
CA THR A 182 -40.97 -46.64 -9.18
C THR A 182 -40.45 -45.27 -9.67
N SER A 183 -39.58 -44.60 -8.90
CA SER A 183 -38.13 -44.49 -9.15
C SER A 183 -37.78 -43.61 -10.36
N THR A 184 -36.62 -42.98 -10.48
CA THR A 184 -35.43 -42.73 -9.65
C THR A 184 -34.60 -41.83 -10.57
N THR A 185 -33.82 -40.94 -9.97
CA THR A 185 -32.48 -40.54 -10.42
C THR A 185 -32.01 -41.21 -11.72
N GLU A 186 -32.06 -40.48 -12.82
CA GLU A 186 -31.20 -40.66 -13.99
C GLU A 186 -31.23 -39.33 -14.76
N LEU A 187 -30.21 -39.08 -15.57
CA LEU A 187 -29.86 -37.82 -16.25
C LEU A 187 -28.83 -36.93 -15.51
N ILE A 188 -27.66 -37.52 -15.21
CA ILE A 188 -26.38 -36.86 -15.47
C ILE A 188 -25.85 -37.44 -16.79
N GLU A 189 -26.26 -36.91 -17.94
CA GLU A 189 -25.48 -37.09 -19.18
C GLU A 189 -25.96 -36.17 -20.31
N ASN A 190 -25.69 -34.87 -20.22
CA ASN A 190 -25.37 -34.05 -21.39
C ASN A 190 -24.96 -32.64 -20.98
N GLN A 191 -24.14 -31.99 -21.80
CA GLN A 191 -23.58 -30.64 -21.63
C GLN A 191 -22.18 -30.58 -21.00
N LYS A 192 -21.28 -31.46 -21.47
CA LYS A 192 -19.86 -31.13 -21.61
C LYS A 192 -19.42 -31.45 -23.04
N GLY A 193 -19.31 -30.43 -23.90
CA GLY A 193 -18.63 -30.56 -25.18
C GLY A 193 -18.92 -29.51 -26.25
N MET A 194 -17.95 -28.60 -26.43
CA MET A 194 -17.42 -28.01 -27.68
C MET A 194 -17.51 -26.48 -27.76
N LYS A 195 -16.35 -25.81 -27.60
CA LYS A 195 -15.47 -25.22 -28.66
C LYS A 195 -16.08 -23.93 -29.22
N PHE A 196 -15.42 -22.77 -29.27
CA PHE A 196 -14.01 -22.42 -29.50
C PHE A 196 -13.56 -21.25 -28.62
#